data_AF-A0A3E0QQI5-F1
#
_entry.id   AF-A0A3E0QQI5-F1
#
_cell.length_a   1.000
_cell.length_b   1.000
_cell.length_c   1.000
_cell.angle_alpha   90.00
_cell.angle_beta   90.00
_cell.angle_gamma   90.00
#
_symmetry.space_group_name_H-M   'P 1'
#
loop_
_entity.id
_entity.type
_entity.pdbx_description
1 polymer ?
#
loop_
_entity_poly.entity_id
_entity_poly.type
_entity_poly.pdbx_seq_one_letter_code
_entity_poly.pdbx_strand_id
1 'polypeptide(L)'
;MPRKIEEQMLDAIRKEKDFSLRNTKVEVIDFPGVSKRVNVYLYSKCICKLTEDELEVNHHGFMTLTTKSRINAVMREFNGCTEIIQVQGKWYWQTLSKVVGVKHQWRSIPSYAQAFTFPRRVPEHQLSQVLHING
;
A
#
# COMPACT_ATOMS: atom_id res chain seq x y z
N MET A 1 -14.11 -0.25 7.72
CA MET A 1 -14.43 -1.23 6.67
C MET A 1 -14.05 -0.66 5.32
N PRO A 2 -13.30 -1.38 4.47
CA PRO A 2 -13.04 -0.97 3.09
C PRO A 2 -14.35 -0.95 2.27
N ARG A 3 -14.37 -0.21 1.17
CA ARG A 3 -15.48 -0.27 0.21
C ARG A 3 -15.38 -1.54 -0.63
N LYS A 4 -16.49 -2.03 -1.19
CA LYS A 4 -16.51 -3.23 -2.06
C LYS A 4 -15.43 -3.25 -3.15
N ILE A 5 -15.15 -2.11 -3.79
CA ILE A 5 -14.08 -2.01 -4.79
C ILE A 5 -12.67 -2.18 -4.19
N GLU A 6 -12.45 -1.72 -2.96
CA GLU A 6 -11.19 -1.91 -2.24
C GLU A 6 -11.06 -3.36 -1.79
N GLU A 7 -12.14 -4.01 -1.33
CA GLU A 7 -12.13 -5.44 -0.99
C GLU A 7 -11.76 -6.31 -2.19
N GLN A 8 -12.37 -6.05 -3.36
CA GLN A 8 -12.06 -6.77 -4.60
C GLN A 8 -10.63 -6.50 -5.10
N MET A 9 -10.16 -5.25 -4.98
CA MET A 9 -8.78 -4.88 -5.28
C MET A 9 -7.79 -5.62 -4.37
N LEU A 10 -8.05 -5.65 -3.06
CA LEU A 10 -7.20 -6.36 -2.10
C LEU A 10 -7.21 -7.88 -2.33
N ASP A 11 -8.37 -8.47 -2.62
CA ASP A 11 -8.47 -9.88 -2.98
C ASP A 11 -7.65 -10.23 -4.22
N ALA A 12 -7.70 -9.38 -5.26
CA ALA A 12 -6.89 -9.55 -6.46
C ALA A 12 -5.39 -9.47 -6.19
N ILE A 13 -4.93 -8.54 -5.33
CA ILE A 13 -3.52 -8.45 -4.94
C ILE A 13 -3.09 -9.70 -4.15
N ARG A 14 -3.90 -10.16 -3.19
CA ARG A 14 -3.59 -11.37 -2.39
C ARG A 14 -3.50 -12.63 -3.24
N LYS A 15 -4.39 -12.75 -4.23
CA LYS A 15 -4.43 -13.89 -5.16
C LYS A 15 -3.46 -13.73 -6.33
N GLU A 16 -2.71 -12.64 -6.38
CA GLU A 16 -1.79 -12.30 -7.47
C GLU A 16 -2.47 -12.48 -8.83
N LYS A 17 -3.66 -11.88 -8.96
CA LYS A 17 -4.48 -11.95 -10.17
C LYS A 17 -4.74 -10.57 -10.73
N ASP A 18 -4.66 -10.45 -12.05
CA ASP A 18 -5.11 -9.25 -12.75
C ASP A 18 -6.59 -8.96 -12.46
N PHE A 19 -6.88 -7.67 -12.27
CA PHE A 19 -8.22 -7.19 -11.98
C PHE A 19 -8.40 -5.80 -12.57
N SER A 20 -9.60 -5.52 -13.08
CA SER A 20 -9.97 -4.17 -13.49
C SER A 20 -11.44 -3.92 -13.18
N LEU A 21 -11.71 -2.81 -12.52
CA LEU A 21 -13.07 -2.34 -12.28
C LEU A 21 -13.10 -0.81 -12.18
N ARG A 22 -13.96 -0.19 -13.01
CA ARG A 22 -14.11 1.27 -13.09
C ARG A 22 -12.76 1.95 -13.32
N ASN A 23 -12.30 2.72 -12.35
CA ASN A 23 -11.05 3.48 -12.39
C ASN A 23 -9.89 2.76 -11.71
N THR A 24 -10.08 1.54 -11.20
CA THR A 24 -9.05 0.79 -10.47
C THR A 24 -8.62 -0.44 -11.26
N LYS A 25 -7.30 -0.65 -11.40
CA LYS A 25 -6.70 -1.82 -12.03
C LYS A 25 -5.62 -2.40 -11.13
N VAL A 26 -5.56 -3.72 -11.02
CA VAL A 26 -4.43 -4.48 -10.47
C VAL A 26 -3.78 -5.22 -11.63
N GLU A 27 -2.47 -5.11 -11.73
CA GLU A 27 -1.67 -5.76 -12.77
C GLU A 27 -0.52 -6.50 -12.10
N VAL A 28 -0.45 -7.80 -12.38
CA VAL A 28 0.59 -8.69 -11.88
C VAL A 28 1.67 -8.76 -12.95
N ILE A 29 2.87 -8.38 -12.56
CA ILE A 29 4.03 -8.40 -13.44
C ILE A 29 4.99 -9.42 -12.86
N ASP A 30 5.12 -10.53 -13.58
CA ASP A 30 6.02 -11.61 -13.25
C ASP A 30 7.11 -11.70 -14.32
N PHE A 31 8.35 -11.50 -13.90
CA PHE A 31 9.54 -11.79 -14.69
C PHE A 31 10.18 -13.04 -14.10
N PRO A 32 9.94 -14.23 -14.69
CA PRO A 32 10.39 -15.49 -14.13
C PRO A 32 11.89 -15.49 -13.84
N GLY A 33 12.25 -15.80 -12.58
CA GLY A 33 13.63 -15.85 -12.12
C GLY A 33 14.31 -14.49 -11.89
N VAL A 34 13.58 -13.37 -12.04
CA VAL A 34 14.13 -12.02 -11.87
C VAL A 34 13.39 -11.24 -10.79
N SER A 35 12.07 -11.03 -10.97
CA SER A 35 11.28 -10.27 -10.01
C SER A 35 9.79 -10.48 -10.23
N LYS A 36 9.02 -10.40 -9.15
CA LYS A 36 7.56 -10.36 -9.21
C LYS A 36 7.07 -9.13 -8.48
N ARG A 37 6.09 -8.44 -9.09
CA ARG A 37 5.46 -7.28 -8.48
C ARG A 37 4.00 -7.16 -8.86
N VAL A 38 3.23 -6.51 -8.00
CA VAL A 38 1.84 -6.17 -8.25
C VAL A 38 1.70 -4.65 -8.28
N ASN A 39 1.22 -4.13 -9.40
CA ASN A 39 0.93 -2.70 -9.56
C ASN A 39 -0.56 -2.44 -9.36
N VAL A 40 -0.88 -1.39 -8.63
CA VAL A 40 -2.24 -0.88 -8.48
C VAL A 40 -2.34 0.47 -9.17
N TYR A 41 -3.29 0.58 -10.08
CA TYR A 41 -3.56 1.79 -10.83
C TYR A 41 -4.89 2.42 -10.41
N LEU A 42 -4.92 3.75 -10.42
CA LEU A 42 -6.12 4.57 -10.34
C LEU A 42 -6.11 5.58 -11.50
N TYR A 43 -7.15 5.59 -12.33
CA TYR A 43 -7.22 6.41 -13.56
C TYR A 43 -5.96 6.28 -14.44
N SER A 44 -5.49 5.05 -14.65
CA SER A 44 -4.28 4.73 -15.42
C SER A 44 -2.95 5.24 -14.82
N LYS A 45 -2.95 5.79 -13.60
CA LYS A 45 -1.74 6.15 -12.86
C LYS A 45 -1.40 5.06 -11.85
N CYS A 46 -0.15 4.58 -11.85
CA CYS A 46 0.31 3.57 -10.90
C CYS A 46 0.45 4.20 -9.52
N ILE A 47 -0.51 3.95 -8.63
CA ILE A 47 -0.54 4.55 -7.29
C ILE A 47 0.15 3.70 -6.23
N CYS A 48 0.29 2.39 -6.46
CA CYS A 48 1.05 1.49 -5.61
C CYS A 48 1.83 0.48 -6.46
N LYS A 49 3.05 0.15 -6.04
CA LYS A 49 3.85 -0.96 -6.56
C LYS A 49 4.30 -1.79 -5.36
N LEU A 50 3.89 -3.05 -5.35
CA LEU A 50 4.17 -3.99 -4.27
C LEU A 50 5.13 -5.06 -4.77
N THR A 51 6.29 -5.19 -4.14
CA THR A 51 7.26 -6.27 -4.36
C THR A 51 7.22 -7.24 -3.17
N GLU A 52 8.16 -8.19 -3.10
CA GLU A 52 8.30 -9.08 -1.95
C GLU A 52 8.62 -8.32 -0.64
N ASP A 53 9.48 -7.31 -0.72
CA ASP A 53 9.99 -6.61 0.47
C ASP A 53 9.39 -5.22 0.69
N GLU A 54 8.89 -4.60 -0.37
CA GLU A 54 8.57 -3.17 -0.37
C GLU A 54 7.19 -2.85 -0.94
N LEU A 55 6.63 -1.74 -0.45
CA LEU A 55 5.45 -1.09 -0.96
C LEU A 55 5.81 0.37 -1.30
N GLU A 56 5.90 0.66 -2.59
CA GLU A 56 6.04 2.02 -3.12
C GLU A 56 4.65 2.61 -3.38
N VAL A 57 4.44 3.87 -2.98
CA VAL A 57 3.19 4.61 -3.17
C VAL A 57 3.46 5.95 -3.82
N ASN A 58 2.66 6.33 -4.82
CA ASN A 58 2.73 7.62 -5.47
C ASN A 58 1.33 8.13 -5.83
N HIS A 59 0.93 9.29 -5.30
CA HIS A 59 -0.39 9.88 -5.61
C HIS A 59 -0.40 10.66 -6.93
N HIS A 60 0.75 10.83 -7.61
CA HIS A 60 0.90 11.52 -8.89
C HIS A 60 0.33 12.95 -8.92
N GLY A 61 0.32 13.62 -7.77
CA GLY A 61 -0.29 14.95 -7.59
C GLY A 61 -1.83 14.93 -7.44
N PHE A 62 -2.48 13.76 -7.50
CA PHE A 62 -3.93 13.62 -7.36
C PHE A 62 -4.34 13.46 -5.88
N MET A 63 -4.51 14.59 -5.19
CA MET A 63 -4.90 14.66 -3.77
C MET A 63 -6.41 14.45 -3.56
N THR A 64 -6.98 13.38 -4.13
CA THR A 64 -8.44 13.11 -4.09
C THR A 64 -8.83 12.09 -3.02
N LEU A 65 -10.08 12.13 -2.56
CA LEU A 65 -10.63 11.15 -1.62
C LEU A 65 -10.50 9.71 -2.16
N THR A 66 -10.69 9.52 -3.47
CA THR A 66 -10.55 8.21 -4.11
C THR A 66 -9.10 7.73 -4.06
N THR A 67 -8.13 8.60 -4.41
CA THR A 67 -6.70 8.28 -4.34
C THR A 67 -6.30 7.88 -2.92
N LYS A 68 -6.69 8.68 -1.91
CA LYS A 68 -6.40 8.41 -0.49
C LYS A 68 -6.91 7.04 -0.07
N SER A 69 -8.15 6.74 -0.44
CA SER A 69 -8.83 5.53 0.00
C SER A 69 -8.22 4.26 -0.59
N ARG A 70 -7.81 4.29 -1.87
CA ARG A 70 -7.12 3.15 -2.50
C ARG A 70 -5.75 2.93 -1.88
N ILE A 71 -4.99 4.00 -1.71
CA ILE A 71 -3.67 3.95 -1.07
C ILE A 71 -3.82 3.40 0.36
N ASN A 72 -4.73 3.96 1.17
CA ASN A 72 -4.91 3.50 2.55
C ASN A 72 -5.38 2.04 2.64
N ALA A 73 -6.19 1.56 1.69
CA ALA A 73 -6.56 0.16 1.65
C ALA A 73 -5.33 -0.74 1.47
N VAL A 74 -4.47 -0.43 0.50
CA VAL A 74 -3.21 -1.17 0.25
C VAL A 74 -2.24 -1.04 1.43
N MET A 75 -2.05 0.18 1.94
CA MET A 75 -1.15 0.46 3.07
C MET A 75 -1.55 -0.30 4.33
N ARG A 76 -2.83 -0.31 4.69
CA ARG A 76 -3.32 -1.02 5.89
C ARG A 76 -3.15 -2.53 5.77
N GLU A 77 -3.32 -3.08 4.57
CA GLU A 77 -3.17 -4.51 4.31
C GLU A 77 -1.69 -4.94 4.30
N PHE A 78 -0.87 -4.26 3.50
CA PHE A 78 0.46 -4.73 3.14
C PHE A 78 1.61 -4.00 3.83
N ASN A 79 1.39 -2.86 4.47
CA ASN A 79 2.36 -2.24 5.37
C ASN A 79 1.92 -2.37 6.84
N GLY A 80 0.64 -2.10 7.13
CA GLY A 80 0.03 -2.28 8.45
C GLY A 80 0.44 -1.26 9.53
N CYS A 81 1.40 -0.38 9.25
CA CYS A 81 1.99 0.52 10.23
C CYS A 81 1.82 2.01 9.87
N THR A 82 1.37 2.35 8.67
CA THR A 82 1.25 3.74 8.21
C THR A 82 -0.02 3.94 7.40
N GLU A 83 -0.62 5.12 7.49
CA GLU A 83 -1.71 5.54 6.62
C GLU A 83 -1.65 7.03 6.29
N ILE A 84 -2.44 7.44 5.29
CA ILE A 84 -2.68 8.85 4.97
C ILE A 84 -3.86 9.37 5.78
N ILE A 85 -3.64 10.45 6.51
CA ILE A 85 -4.71 11.30 7.06
C ILE A 85 -4.82 12.61 6.30
N GLN A 86 -5.97 13.25 6.42
CA GLN A 86 -6.24 14.55 5.81
C GLN A 86 -6.73 15.53 6.86
N VAL A 87 -6.03 16.65 7.00
CA VAL A 87 -6.36 17.72 7.96
C VAL A 87 -6.38 19.03 7.18
N GLN A 88 -7.51 19.73 7.20
CA GLN A 88 -7.70 21.02 6.51
C GLN A 88 -7.22 21.00 5.05
N GLY A 89 -7.57 19.94 4.30
CA GLY A 89 -7.20 19.80 2.89
C GLY A 89 -5.78 19.30 2.63
N LYS A 90 -4.89 19.26 3.64
CA LYS A 90 -3.51 18.78 3.52
C LYS A 90 -3.40 17.32 3.94
N TRP A 91 -2.52 16.55 3.30
CA TRP A 91 -2.31 15.15 3.63
C TRP A 91 -1.03 14.95 4.43
N TYR A 92 -1.06 13.95 5.30
CA TYR A 92 0.06 13.56 6.14
C TYR A 92 0.15 12.05 6.21
N TRP A 93 1.38 11.53 6.19
CA TRP A 93 1.65 10.19 6.67
C TRP A 93 1.54 10.17 8.18
N GLN A 94 0.79 9.20 8.70
CA GLN A 94 0.63 8.94 10.11
C GLN A 94 1.05 7.51 10.42
N THR A 95 1.95 7.35 11.40
CA THR A 95 2.27 6.04 11.97
C THR A 95 1.12 5.54 12.83
N LEU A 96 0.70 4.31 12.60
CA LEU A 96 -0.24 3.57 13.44
C LEU A 96 0.53 3.00 14.64
N SER A 97 0.19 3.43 15.84
CA SER A 97 0.69 2.81 17.08
C SER A 97 -0.43 2.05 17.76
N LYS A 98 -0.18 0.78 18.11
CA LYS A 98 -1.07 0.00 18.98
C LYS A 98 -0.84 0.30 20.47
N VAL A 99 0.22 1.04 20.79
CA VAL A 99 0.55 1.42 22.17
C VAL A 99 -0.21 2.69 22.52
N VAL A 100 -1.10 2.57 23.50
CA VAL A 100 -1.85 3.69 24.07
C VAL A 100 -0.86 4.73 24.63
N GLY A 101 -1.01 5.99 24.23
CA GLY A 101 -0.18 7.11 24.70
C GLY A 101 1.02 7.47 23.83
N VAL A 102 1.33 6.71 22.78
CA VAL A 102 2.40 7.08 21.82
C VAL A 102 1.91 8.20 20.90
N LYS A 103 2.62 9.33 20.91
CA LYS A 103 2.34 10.46 20.00
C LYS A 103 2.52 10.01 18.56
N HIS A 104 1.48 10.18 17.76
CA HIS A 104 1.55 9.93 16.32
C HIS A 104 2.44 10.98 15.67
N GLN A 105 3.46 10.55 14.92
CA GLN A 105 4.25 11.45 14.10
C GLN A 105 3.52 11.69 12.79
N TRP A 106 3.38 12.98 12.42
CA TRP A 106 2.79 13.39 11.16
C TRP A 106 3.89 13.92 10.26
N ARG A 107 4.03 13.32 9.08
CA ARG A 107 4.92 13.80 8.03
C ARG A 107 4.09 14.34 6.89
N SER A 108 4.30 15.59 6.50
CA SER A 108 3.57 16.20 5.39
C SER A 108 3.82 15.44 4.08
N ILE A 109 2.76 15.31 3.29
CA ILE A 109 2.80 14.82 1.91
C ILE A 109 2.66 16.05 1.00
N PRO A 110 3.62 16.33 0.10
CA PRO A 110 3.50 17.44 -0.81
C PRO A 110 2.36 17.21 -1.80
N SER A 111 1.83 18.28 -2.39
CA SER A 111 0.76 18.19 -3.39
C SER A 111 1.26 17.77 -4.77
N TYR A 112 2.57 17.78 -5.03
CA TYR A 112 3.17 17.32 -6.29
C TYR A 112 3.46 15.82 -6.25
N ALA A 113 3.68 15.21 -7.42
CA ALA A 113 3.99 13.79 -7.52
C ALA A 113 5.28 13.44 -6.76
N GLN A 114 5.16 12.59 -5.74
CA GLN A 114 6.29 12.07 -4.99
C GLN A 114 6.04 10.60 -4.66
N ALA A 115 7.04 9.76 -4.90
CA ALA A 115 7.04 8.36 -4.49
C ALA A 115 7.53 8.24 -3.03
N PHE A 116 6.91 7.34 -2.28
CA PHE A 116 7.28 6.98 -0.92
C PHE A 116 7.38 5.46 -0.84
N THR A 117 8.46 4.95 -0.26
CA THR A 117 8.66 3.51 -0.07
C THR A 117 8.49 3.15 1.39
N PHE A 118 7.78 2.04 1.62
CA PHE A 118 7.52 1.49 2.94
C PHE A 118 7.88 0.00 2.94
N PRO A 119 8.30 -0.56 4.08
CA PRO A 119 8.48 -2.00 4.18
C PRO A 119 7.13 -2.71 4.00
N ARG A 120 7.13 -3.81 3.26
CA ARG A 120 6.00 -4.73 3.23
C ARG A 120 5.98 -5.51 4.55
N ARG A 121 4.80 -5.70 5.10
CA ARG A 121 4.58 -6.59 6.23
C ARG A 121 4.93 -8.00 5.78
N VAL A 122 5.97 -8.58 6.40
CA VAL A 122 6.28 -10.00 6.26
C VAL A 122 5.09 -10.80 6.77
N PRO A 123 4.48 -11.67 5.95
CA PRO A 123 3.46 -12.59 6.42
C PRO A 123 4.02 -13.48 7.54
N GLU A 124 3.23 -13.70 8.59
CA GLU A 124 3.67 -14.43 9.81
C GLU A 124 4.23 -15.84 9.50
N HIS A 125 3.77 -16.45 8.41
CA HIS A 125 4.26 -17.75 7.95
C HIS A 125 5.73 -17.74 7.47
N GLN A 126 6.25 -16.61 6.98
CA GLN A 126 7.67 -16.48 6.60
C GLN A 126 8.58 -16.15 7.80
N LEU A 127 8.04 -15.63 8.91
CA LEU A 127 8.82 -15.37 10.14
C LEU A 127 9.32 -16.67 10.79
N SER A 128 8.57 -17.77 10.63
CA SER A 128 8.95 -19.08 11.17
C SER A 128 10.14 -19.72 10.44
N GLN A 129 10.39 -19.41 9.17
CA GLN A 129 11.54 -19.95 8.43
C GLN A 129 12.85 -19.23 8.76
N VAL A 130 12.80 -17.96 9.17
CA VAL A 130 13.99 -17.17 9.55
C VAL A 130 14.51 -17.52 10.95
N LEU A 131 13.65 -18.05 11.83
CA LEU A 131 14.04 -18.43 13.19
C LEU A 131 14.70 -19.83 13.31
N HIS A 132 14.57 -20.69 12.29
CA HIS A 132 15.15 -22.04 12.31
C HIS A 132 16.56 -22.15 11.70
N ILE A 133 17.13 -21.05 11.20
CA ILE A 133 18.49 -21.01 10.63
C ILE A 133 19.56 -20.50 11.60
N ASN A 134 19.16 -20.11 12.82
CA ASN A 134 20.07 -19.63 13.88
C ASN A 134 20.00 -20.49 15.16
N GLY A 135 19.63 -21.77 15.04
CA GLY A 135 19.59 -22.74 16.14
C GLY A 135 20.68 -23.78 16.01
#